data_AF-A0A382IVH1-F1
#
_entry.id   AF-A0A382IVH1-F1
#
_cell.length_a   1.000
_cell.length_b   1.000
_cell.length_c   1.000
_cell.angle_alpha   90.00
_cell.angle_beta   90.00
_cell.angle_gamma   90.00
#
_symmetry.space_group_name_H-M   'P 1'
#
loop_
_entity.id
_entity.type
_entity.pdbx_description
1 polymer ?
#
loop_
_entity_poly.entity_id
_entity_poly.type
_entity_poly.pdbx_seq_one_letter_code
_entity_poly.pdbx_strand_id
1 'polypeptide(L)'
;MSLDQMIGQLLHPCVHPSASEEERIDALGGVEPGGVFLFSGSRQQFQQTTGWFQEHSRLPIIVSSDLEHGAGRMILDATVFPGTMALAATDSEELAYEMGRAAAVEGRAFGV
;
A
#
# COMPACT_ATOMS: atom_id res chain seq x y z
N MET A 1 -5.84 -25.57 1.87
CA MET A 1 -4.61 -24.85 2.23
C MET A 1 -3.85 -25.70 3.23
N SER A 2 -2.53 -25.78 3.09
CA SER A 2 -1.66 -26.37 4.13
C SER A 2 -1.51 -25.41 5.32
N LEU A 3 -0.94 -25.90 6.42
CA LEU A 3 -0.60 -25.05 7.57
C LEU A 3 0.36 -23.92 7.16
N ASP A 4 1.38 -24.22 6.35
CA ASP A 4 2.34 -23.21 5.87
C ASP A 4 1.66 -22.13 5.04
N GLN A 5 0.70 -22.51 4.18
CA GLN A 5 -0.10 -21.55 3.42
C GLN A 5 -0.94 -20.68 4.36
N MET A 6 -1.54 -21.25 5.41
CA MET A 6 -2.31 -20.47 6.39
C MET A 6 -1.42 -19.49 7.17
N ILE A 7 -0.20 -19.90 7.53
CA ILE A 7 0.78 -19.04 8.20
C ILE A 7 1.22 -17.92 7.25
N GLY A 8 1.51 -18.22 5.98
CA GLY A 8 1.86 -17.23 4.96
C GLY A 8 0.79 -16.15 4.84
N GLN A 9 -0.50 -16.52 4.87
CA GLN A 9 -1.60 -15.55 4.82
C GLN A 9 -1.66 -14.55 5.99
N LEU A 10 -0.90 -14.76 7.07
CA LEU A 10 -0.79 -13.82 8.19
C LEU A 10 0.37 -12.83 8.03
N LEU A 11 1.17 -12.96 6.97
CA LEU A 11 2.38 -12.19 6.74
C LEU A 11 2.18 -11.13 5.65
N HIS A 12 2.76 -9.96 5.90
CA HIS A 12 2.82 -8.82 4.97
C HIS A 12 4.29 -8.40 4.82
N PRO A 13 5.05 -8.97 3.86
CA PRO A 13 6.38 -8.48 3.55
C PRO A 13 6.36 -7.02 3.12
N CYS A 14 7.40 -6.27 3.49
CA CYS A 14 7.56 -4.87 3.13
C CYS A 14 8.46 -4.74 1.91
N VAL A 15 8.00 -4.01 0.90
CA VAL A 15 8.67 -3.91 -0.40
C VAL A 15 8.71 -2.47 -0.87
N HIS A 16 9.83 -2.06 -1.44
CA HIS A 16 9.90 -0.80 -2.17
C HIS A 16 9.28 -0.98 -3.56
N PRO A 17 8.37 -0.10 -4.03
CA PRO A 17 7.81 -0.20 -5.38
C PRO A 17 8.86 -0.19 -6.51
N SER A 18 10.03 0.39 -6.25
CA SER A 18 11.18 0.39 -7.16
C SER A 18 12.01 -0.89 -7.15
N ALA A 19 11.71 -1.85 -6.26
CA ALA A 19 12.43 -3.11 -6.16
C ALA A 19 12.31 -3.90 -7.47
N SER A 20 13.42 -4.50 -7.87
CA SER A 20 13.49 -5.47 -8.95
C SER A 20 12.66 -6.72 -8.63
N GLU A 21 12.39 -7.52 -9.65
CA GLU A 21 11.66 -8.78 -9.47
C GLU A 21 12.39 -9.77 -8.55
N GLU A 22 13.72 -9.84 -8.64
CA GLU A 22 14.54 -10.69 -7.76
C GLU A 22 14.41 -10.28 -6.29
N GLU A 23 14.49 -8.98 -6.00
CA GLU A 23 14.29 -8.44 -4.65
C GLU A 23 12.87 -8.70 -4.11
N ARG A 24 11.85 -8.66 -4.99
CA ARG A 24 10.46 -9.00 -4.60
C ARG A 24 10.33 -10.47 -4.24
N ILE A 25 10.93 -11.36 -5.03
CA ILE A 25 10.94 -12.80 -4.77
C ILE A 25 11.68 -13.12 -3.47
N ASP A 26 12.82 -12.47 -3.23
CA ASP A 26 13.57 -12.63 -1.98
C ASP A 26 12.75 -12.17 -0.77
N ALA A 27 12.05 -11.04 -0.89
CA ALA A 27 11.16 -10.52 0.16
C ALA A 27 10.00 -11.48 0.50
N LEU A 28 9.58 -12.34 -0.43
CA LEU A 28 8.57 -13.37 -0.16
C LEU A 28 9.10 -14.50 0.73
N GLY A 29 10.41 -14.74 0.79
CA GLY A 29 11.00 -15.78 1.62
C GLY A 29 10.44 -17.20 1.39
N GLY A 30 9.89 -17.45 0.19
CA GLY A 30 9.27 -18.73 -0.17
C GLY A 30 7.87 -18.98 0.42
N VAL A 31 7.20 -17.98 0.99
CA VAL A 31 5.81 -18.09 1.47
C VAL A 31 4.80 -17.50 0.47
N GLU A 32 3.54 -17.91 0.57
CA GLU A 32 2.40 -17.26 -0.09
C GLU A 32 1.78 -16.23 0.88
N PRO A 33 2.12 -14.93 0.79
CA PRO A 33 1.67 -13.94 1.77
C PRO A 33 0.19 -13.59 1.60
N GLY A 34 -0.43 -13.12 2.68
CA GLY A 34 -1.82 -12.61 2.64
C GLY A 34 -1.91 -11.17 2.17
N GLY A 35 -0.79 -10.44 2.24
CA GLY A 35 -0.70 -9.08 1.79
C GLY A 35 0.73 -8.62 1.57
N VAL A 36 0.87 -7.35 1.22
CA VAL A 36 2.15 -6.68 1.05
C VAL A 36 2.05 -5.26 1.58
N PHE A 37 3.14 -4.77 2.16
CA PHE A 37 3.29 -3.36 2.49
C PHE A 37 4.19 -2.70 1.46
N LEU A 38 3.75 -1.57 0.89
CA LEU A 38 4.54 -0.80 -0.07
C LEU A 38 5.06 0.50 0.55
N PHE A 39 6.38 0.69 0.47
CA PHE A 39 7.05 1.96 0.79
C PHE A 39 6.80 3.02 -0.30
N SER A 40 7.45 4.17 -0.18
CA SER A 40 7.30 5.28 -1.12
C SER A 40 7.72 4.95 -2.55
N GLY A 41 7.00 5.46 -3.54
CA GLY A 41 7.27 5.27 -4.96
C GLY A 41 6.32 6.10 -5.84
N SER A 42 6.49 6.05 -7.16
CA SER A 42 5.54 6.67 -8.08
C SER A 42 4.25 5.84 -8.20
N ARG A 43 3.16 6.47 -8.61
CA ARG A 43 1.90 5.81 -8.97
C ARG A 43 2.12 4.61 -9.88
N GLN A 44 2.93 4.78 -10.93
CA GLN A 44 3.22 3.73 -11.89
C GLN A 44 3.90 2.54 -11.20
N GLN A 45 4.86 2.78 -10.32
CA GLN A 45 5.56 1.73 -9.58
C GLN A 45 4.61 0.99 -8.62
N PHE A 46 3.71 1.71 -7.94
CA PHE A 46 2.67 1.11 -7.09
C PHE A 46 1.77 0.16 -7.88
N GLN A 47 1.25 0.63 -9.03
CA GLN A 47 0.37 -0.17 -9.89
C GLN A 47 1.08 -1.39 -10.46
N GLN A 48 2.32 -1.23 -10.93
CA GLN A 48 3.12 -2.34 -11.45
C GLN A 48 3.46 -3.37 -10.37
N THR A 49 3.85 -2.92 -9.18
CA THR A 49 4.21 -3.81 -8.07
C THR A 49 2.97 -4.56 -7.57
N THR A 50 1.86 -3.86 -7.39
CA THR A 50 0.58 -4.47 -7.01
C THR A 50 0.13 -5.49 -8.05
N GLY A 51 0.16 -5.13 -9.34
CA GLY A 51 -0.19 -6.02 -10.43
C GLY A 51 0.65 -7.30 -10.43
N TRP A 52 1.97 -7.16 -10.26
CA TRP A 52 2.88 -8.31 -10.16
C TRP A 52 2.49 -9.23 -9.00
N PHE A 53 2.24 -8.72 -7.79
CA PHE A 53 1.83 -9.56 -6.66
C PHE A 53 0.48 -10.24 -6.89
N GLN A 54 -0.51 -9.55 -7.46
CA GLN A 54 -1.82 -10.14 -7.75
C GLN A 54 -1.73 -11.25 -8.81
N GLU A 55 -0.87 -11.10 -9.82
CA GLU A 55 -0.63 -12.13 -10.85
C GLU A 55 0.11 -13.35 -10.31
N HIS A 56 0.96 -13.17 -9.29
CA HIS A 56 1.77 -14.24 -8.69
C HIS A 56 1.15 -14.85 -7.43
N SER A 57 -0.04 -14.40 -7.04
CA SER A 57 -0.74 -14.90 -5.85
C SER A 57 -1.97 -15.71 -6.23
N ARG A 58 -2.15 -16.87 -5.59
CA ARG A 58 -3.32 -17.74 -5.80
C ARG A 58 -4.61 -17.12 -5.26
N LEU A 59 -4.52 -16.28 -4.24
CA LEU A 59 -5.62 -15.54 -3.63
C LEU A 59 -5.36 -14.04 -3.78
N PRO A 60 -6.40 -13.20 -3.85
CA PRO A 60 -6.22 -11.76 -3.85
C PRO A 60 -5.48 -11.32 -2.61
N ILE A 61 -4.38 -10.60 -2.80
CA ILE A 61 -3.60 -10.07 -1.68
C ILE A 61 -4.13 -8.72 -1.20
N ILE A 62 -3.93 -8.43 0.08
CA ILE A 62 -4.17 -7.10 0.67
C ILE A 62 -2.94 -6.23 0.43
N VAL A 63 -3.11 -5.07 -0.18
CA VAL A 63 -2.03 -4.09 -0.32
C VAL A 63 -2.21 -3.01 0.74
N SER A 64 -1.11 -2.60 1.37
CA SER A 64 -1.12 -1.60 2.44
C SER A 64 0.02 -0.59 2.26
N SER A 65 -0.22 0.65 2.69
CA SER A 65 0.76 1.73 2.68
C SER A 65 0.32 2.85 3.63
N ASP A 66 1.26 3.64 4.14
CA ASP A 66 1.01 4.69 5.15
C ASP A 66 0.45 5.98 4.53
N LEU A 67 -0.81 5.96 4.08
CA LEU A 67 -1.50 7.11 3.48
C LEU A 67 -2.05 8.11 4.53
N GLU A 68 -1.26 8.39 5.57
CA GLU A 68 -1.68 9.06 6.83
C GLU A 68 -2.27 10.47 6.65
N HIS A 69 -1.90 11.17 5.60
CA HIS A 69 -2.37 12.52 5.26
C HIS A 69 -2.48 12.66 3.74
N GLY A 70 -3.22 11.73 3.15
CA GLY A 70 -3.37 11.61 1.70
C GLY A 70 -2.39 10.62 1.07
N ALA A 71 -2.70 10.23 -0.17
CA ALA A 71 -1.87 9.29 -0.92
C ALA A 71 -0.46 9.87 -1.19
N GLY A 72 -0.35 11.20 -1.30
CA GLY A 72 0.91 11.91 -1.51
C GLY A 72 2.00 11.68 -0.46
N ARG A 73 1.65 11.10 0.70
CA ARG A 73 2.64 10.68 1.71
C ARG A 73 3.56 9.57 1.20
N MET A 74 3.01 8.61 0.46
CA MET A 74 3.77 7.46 -0.05
C MET A 74 3.88 7.46 -1.58
N ILE A 75 2.90 8.05 -2.27
CA ILE A 75 2.78 8.02 -3.72
C ILE A 75 3.20 9.39 -4.24
N LEU A 76 4.42 9.49 -4.79
CA LEU A 76 5.13 10.75 -5.00
C LEU A 76 4.42 11.76 -5.92
N ASP A 77 3.55 11.27 -6.78
CA ASP A 77 2.77 12.02 -7.78
C ASP A 77 1.26 12.00 -7.48
N ALA A 78 0.90 11.86 -6.20
CA ALA A 78 -0.46 11.93 -5.69
C ALA A 78 -0.71 13.24 -4.91
N THR A 79 -1.95 13.44 -4.45
CA THR A 79 -2.33 14.65 -3.72
C THR A 79 -1.70 14.66 -2.33
N VAL A 80 -1.02 15.75 -1.98
CA VAL A 80 -0.38 15.97 -0.67
C VAL A 80 -1.27 16.86 0.20
N PHE A 81 -1.56 16.42 1.42
CA PHE A 81 -2.26 17.22 2.42
C PHE A 81 -1.30 17.67 3.53
N PRO A 82 -1.67 18.71 4.31
CA PRO A 82 -0.99 19.02 5.56
C PRO A 82 -0.99 17.81 6.50
N GLY A 83 0.02 17.72 7.37
CA GLY A 83 0.08 16.67 8.39
C GLY A 83 -1.11 16.73 9.36
N THR A 84 -1.37 15.62 10.05
CA THR A 84 -2.54 15.44 10.94
C THR A 84 -2.67 16.52 12.01
N MET A 85 -1.56 17.09 12.51
CA MET A 85 -1.60 18.20 13.46
C MET A 85 -2.15 19.50 12.84
N ALA A 86 -1.80 19.80 11.59
CA ALA A 86 -2.34 20.97 10.88
C ALA A 86 -3.82 20.77 10.55
N LEU A 87 -4.22 19.55 10.18
CA LEU A 87 -5.63 19.21 10.04
C LEU A 87 -6.40 19.38 11.36
N ALA A 88 -5.85 18.89 12.47
CA ALA A 88 -6.46 19.04 13.79
C ALA A 88 -6.63 20.52 14.20
N ALA A 89 -5.68 21.39 13.83
CA ALA A 89 -5.78 22.83 14.09
C ALA A 89 -6.94 23.53 13.36
N THR A 90 -7.54 22.88 12.36
CA THR A 90 -8.76 23.39 11.68
C THR A 90 -10.04 23.14 12.47
N ASP A 91 -10.01 22.25 13.47
CA ASP A 91 -11.18 21.83 14.28
C ASP A 91 -12.40 21.43 13.44
N SER A 92 -12.16 20.76 12.30
CA SER A 92 -13.20 20.39 11.34
C SER A 92 -13.17 18.89 11.03
N GLU A 93 -14.20 18.18 11.50
CA GLU A 93 -14.43 16.76 11.18
C GLU A 93 -14.71 16.56 9.69
N GLU A 94 -15.36 17.53 9.03
CA GLU A 94 -15.63 17.49 7.58
C GLU A 94 -14.33 17.48 6.78
N LEU A 95 -13.37 18.37 7.11
CA LEU A 95 -12.07 18.37 6.45
C LEU A 95 -11.29 17.07 6.71
N ALA A 96 -11.42 16.49 7.91
CA ALA A 96 -10.78 15.21 8.23
C ALA A 96 -11.38 14.06 7.41
N TYR A 97 -12.70 14.03 7.27
CA TYR A 97 -13.40 13.07 6.43
C TYR A 97 -12.98 13.20 4.96
N GLU A 98 -12.95 14.43 4.41
CA GLU A 98 -12.57 14.63 3.01
C GLU A 98 -11.10 14.28 2.74
N MET A 99 -10.18 14.52 3.69
CA MET A 99 -8.79 14.06 3.56
C MET A 99 -8.71 12.53 3.52
N GLY A 100 -9.41 11.83 4.42
CA GLY A 100 -9.47 10.37 4.44
C GLY A 100 -10.11 9.79 3.17
N ARG A 101 -11.20 10.41 2.71
CA ARG A 101 -11.87 10.05 1.45
C ARG A 101 -10.95 10.23 0.24
N ALA A 102 -10.23 11.35 0.16
CA ALA A 102 -9.26 11.59 -0.91
C ALA A 102 -8.13 10.55 -0.90
N ALA A 103 -7.58 10.24 0.28
CA ALA A 103 -6.59 9.18 0.45
C ALA A 103 -7.10 7.82 -0.03
N ALA A 104 -8.33 7.45 0.31
CA ALA A 104 -8.94 6.18 -0.09
C ALA A 104 -9.21 6.10 -1.61
N VAL A 105 -9.72 7.17 -2.22
CA VAL A 105 -9.98 7.22 -3.67
C VAL A 105 -8.69 7.10 -4.47
N GLU A 106 -7.66 7.88 -4.11
CA GLU A 106 -6.37 7.82 -4.78
C GLU A 106 -5.64 6.49 -4.51
N GLY A 107 -5.59 6.04 -3.25
CA GLY A 107 -5.00 4.75 -2.88
C GLY A 107 -5.58 3.60 -3.71
N ARG A 108 -6.92 3.52 -3.78
CA ARG A 108 -7.63 2.48 -4.55
C ARG A 108 -7.29 2.50 -6.03
N ALA A 109 -7.14 3.69 -6.61
CA ALA A 109 -6.76 3.86 -8.01
C ALA A 109 -5.31 3.45 -8.30
N PHE A 110 -4.44 3.50 -7.28
CA PHE A 110 -3.01 3.21 -7.41
C PHE A 110 -2.63 1.80 -6.97
N GLY A 111 -3.58 1.04 -6.42
CA GLY A 111 -3.41 -0.39 -6.11
C GLY A 111 -3.34 -0.71 -4.62
N VAL A 112 -3.57 0.28 -3.75
CA VAL A 112 -3.74 0.08 -2.30
C VAL A 112 -5.20 -0.26 -1.99
#